data_AF-A0A3M1SR54-F1
#
_entry.id   AF-A0A3M1SR54-F1
#
_cell.length_a   1.000
_cell.length_b   1.000
_cell.length_c   1.000
_cell.angle_alpha   90.00
_cell.angle_beta   90.00
_cell.angle_gamma   90.00
#
_symmetry.space_group_name_H-M   'P 1'
#
loop_
_entity.id
_entity.type
_entity.pdbx_description
1 polymer ?
#
loop_
_entity_poly.entity_id
_entity_poly.type
_entity_poly.pdbx_seq_one_letter_code
_entity_poly.pdbx_strand_id
1 'polypeptide(L)'
;MGRAGLQPSEGLLLERCDAIHMMFMRFRIDAVFLRTGGEVLRVVEGLRPWLGIAWCPGAASTLELAAGRAALVGVRPGDTLVIEEASAP
;
A
#
# COMPACT_ATOMS: atom_id res chain seq x y z
N MET A 1 9.38 10.03 1.43
CA MET A 1 10.23 10.93 0.61
C MET A 1 11.70 10.60 0.86
N GLY A 2 12.52 10.43 -0.18
CA GLY A 2 13.97 10.16 -0.04
C GLY A 2 14.45 8.84 -0.65
N ARG A 3 13.53 7.98 -1.10
CA ARG A 3 13.82 6.72 -1.79
C ARG A 3 13.58 6.84 -3.29
N ALA A 4 14.36 6.10 -4.10
CA ALA A 4 14.17 6.03 -5.55
C ALA A 4 12.97 5.14 -5.96
N GLY A 5 12.55 4.24 -5.07
CA GLY A 5 11.45 3.29 -5.25
C GLY A 5 11.24 2.44 -3.99
N LEU A 6 10.19 1.63 -3.97
CA LEU A 6 10.10 0.42 -3.14
C LEU A 6 10.68 -0.74 -3.95
N GLN A 7 11.49 -1.60 -3.34
CA GLN A 7 11.89 -2.83 -4.03
C GLN A 7 10.67 -3.76 -4.23
N PRO A 8 10.69 -4.66 -5.23
CA PRO A 8 9.55 -5.53 -5.51
C PRO A 8 9.09 -6.42 -4.34
N SER A 9 10.00 -6.72 -3.41
CA SER A 9 9.75 -7.52 -2.20
C SER A 9 9.54 -6.67 -0.94
N GLU A 10 9.61 -5.35 -1.04
CA GLU A 10 9.40 -4.44 0.08
C GLU A 10 8.00 -3.84 0.06
N GLY A 11 7.46 -3.58 1.24
CA GLY A 11 6.26 -2.79 1.45
C GLY A 11 6.44 -1.85 2.62
N LEU A 12 5.62 -0.81 2.68
CA LEU A 12 5.55 0.10 3.83
C LEU A 12 4.15 0.05 4.41
N LEU A 13 4.03 -0.36 5.67
CA LEU A 13 2.76 -0.30 6.39
C LEU A 13 2.62 1.06 7.09
N LEU A 14 1.59 1.80 6.69
CA LEU A 14 1.15 3.01 7.37
C LEU A 14 0.02 2.65 8.33
N GLU A 15 0.35 2.56 9.62
CA GLU A 15 -0.65 2.34 10.67
C GLU A 15 -1.57 3.55 10.87
N ARG A 16 -2.84 3.30 11.24
CA ARG A 16 -3.84 4.33 11.50
C ARG A 16 -4.00 5.31 10.32
N CYS A 17 -3.95 4.76 9.11
CA CYS A 17 -3.99 5.52 7.88
C CYS A 17 -5.06 4.94 6.96
N ASP A 18 -6.12 5.70 6.73
CA ASP A 18 -7.24 5.36 5.86
C ASP A 18 -7.17 6.08 4.51
N ALA A 19 -6.31 7.10 4.39
CA ALA A 19 -6.10 7.89 3.19
C ALA A 19 -4.61 8.17 2.96
N ILE A 20 -4.19 8.10 1.70
CA ILE A 20 -2.84 8.50 1.28
C ILE A 20 -2.92 9.48 0.11
N HIS A 21 -1.92 10.35 0.04
CA HIS A 21 -1.69 11.22 -1.10
C HIS A 21 -0.30 10.99 -1.67
N MET A 22 -0.13 11.26 -2.96
CA MET A 22 1.14 11.13 -3.66
C MET A 22 1.91 12.44 -3.77
N MET A 23 1.53 13.47 -3.01
CA MET A 23 2.28 14.73 -2.95
C MET A 23 3.71 14.43 -2.49
N PHE A 24 4.68 14.95 -3.24
CA PHE A 24 6.12 14.74 -3.04
C PHE A 24 6.66 13.31 -3.26
N MET A 25 5.82 12.36 -3.69
CA MET A 25 6.28 11.06 -4.14
C MET A 25 6.95 11.17 -5.52
N ARG A 26 7.99 10.36 -5.77
CA ARG A 26 8.77 10.40 -7.03
C ARG A 26 8.46 9.24 -7.97
N PHE A 27 7.77 8.21 -7.48
CA PHE A 27 7.47 6.98 -8.21
C PHE A 27 6.04 6.52 -7.91
N ARG A 28 5.52 5.63 -8.76
CA ARG A 28 4.19 5.04 -8.57
C ARG A 28 4.22 3.96 -7.50
N ILE A 29 3.13 3.81 -6.77
CA ILE A 29 2.93 2.73 -5.80
C ILE A 29 1.55 2.11 -5.99
N ASP A 30 1.37 0.90 -5.48
CA ASP A 30 0.05 0.37 -5.19
C ASP A 30 -0.28 0.65 -3.71
N ALA A 31 -1.55 0.90 -3.41
CA ALA A 31 -2.04 1.09 -2.05
C ALA A 31 -3.11 0.04 -1.73
N VAL A 32 -2.88 -0.70 -0.65
CA VAL A 32 -3.79 -1.72 -0.15
C VAL A 32 -4.32 -1.26 1.20
N PHE A 33 -5.61 -0.96 1.27
CA PHE A 33 -6.28 -0.52 2.49
C PHE A 33 -6.79 -1.72 3.26
N LEU A 34 -6.43 -1.82 4.53
CA LEU A 34 -6.70 -2.97 5.39
C LEU A 34 -7.59 -2.56 6.56
N ARG A 35 -8.51 -3.43 6.98
CA ARG A 35 -9.19 -3.35 8.27
C ARG A 35 -8.30 -3.91 9.39
N THR A 36 -8.66 -3.64 10.64
CA THR A 36 -8.15 -4.37 11.80
C THR A 36 -8.21 -5.88 11.56
N GLY A 37 -7.08 -6.57 11.71
CA GLY A 37 -6.96 -8.01 11.44
C GLY A 37 -6.45 -8.35 10.03
N GLY A 38 -6.17 -7.37 9.18
CA GLY A 38 -5.49 -7.58 7.89
C GLY A 38 -6.43 -7.88 6.70
N GLU A 39 -7.75 -7.77 6.88
CA GLU A 39 -8.72 -7.89 5.78
C GLU A 39 -8.54 -6.74 4.77
N VAL A 40 -8.37 -7.07 3.50
CA VAL A 40 -8.25 -6.09 2.40
C VAL A 40 -9.61 -5.51 2.09
N LEU A 41 -9.76 -4.20 2.31
CA LEU A 41 -10.98 -3.46 1.97
C LEU A 41 -10.94 -2.92 0.54
N ARG A 42 -9.76 -2.45 0.11
CA ARG A 42 -9.57 -1.81 -1.19
C ARG A 42 -8.14 -1.95 -1.67
N VAL A 43 -7.98 -2.15 -2.98
CA VAL A 43 -6.69 -2.08 -3.66
C VAL A 43 -6.75 -0.94 -4.68
N VAL A 44 -5.75 -0.08 -4.70
CA VAL A 44 -5.59 0.99 -5.69
C VAL A 44 -4.21 0.87 -6.32
N GLU A 45 -4.17 0.41 -7.56
CA GLU A 45 -2.93 0.15 -8.27
C GLU A 45 -2.39 1.40 -8.97
N GLY A 46 -1.06 1.51 -9.04
CA GLY A 46 -0.38 2.46 -9.91
C GLY A 46 -0.66 3.94 -9.62
N LEU A 47 -0.85 4.30 -8.35
CA LEU A 47 -1.05 5.68 -7.91
C LEU A 47 0.07 6.58 -8.44
N ARG A 48 -0.33 7.65 -9.13
CA ARG A 48 0.62 8.51 -9.87
C ARG A 48 1.27 9.53 -8.92
N PRO A 49 2.60 9.74 -9.01
CA PRO A 49 3.28 10.85 -8.35
C PRO A 49 2.52 12.17 -8.51
N TRP A 50 2.45 12.96 -7.43
CA TRP A 50 1.86 14.31 -7.38
C TRP A 50 0.35 14.41 -7.63
N LEU A 51 -0.26 13.39 -8.27
CA LEU A 51 -1.65 13.41 -8.72
C LEU A 51 -2.53 12.40 -7.97
N GLY A 52 -1.93 11.32 -7.47
CA GLY A 52 -2.67 10.25 -6.81
C GLY A 52 -3.15 10.67 -5.43
N ILE A 53 -4.44 10.46 -5.19
CA ILE A 53 -5.03 10.44 -3.84
C ILE A 53 -5.90 9.19 -3.77
N ALA A 54 -5.80 8.46 -2.66
CA ALA A 54 -6.63 7.31 -2.40
C ALA A 54 -7.11 7.36 -0.96
N TRP A 55 -8.37 7.01 -0.77
CA TRP A 55 -9.02 7.00 0.53
C TRP A 55 -9.96 5.81 0.63
N CYS A 56 -9.98 5.16 1.78
CA CYS A 56 -10.85 4.04 2.06
C CYS A 56 -11.40 4.19 3.49
N PRO A 57 -12.58 4.81 3.67
CA PRO A 57 -13.21 4.92 4.97
C PRO A 57 -13.32 3.55 5.65
N GLY A 58 -12.95 3.48 6.93
CA GLY A 58 -12.98 2.24 7.73
C GLY A 58 -11.75 1.36 7.58
N ALA A 59 -10.76 1.76 6.78
CA ALA A 59 -9.42 1.17 6.84
C ALA A 59 -8.72 1.56 8.14
N ALA A 60 -8.09 0.58 8.79
CA ALA A 60 -7.25 0.77 9.96
C ALA A 60 -5.79 1.04 9.58
N SER A 61 -5.35 0.60 8.41
CA SER A 61 -3.99 0.80 7.91
C SER A 61 -3.95 0.78 6.39
N THR A 62 -2.89 1.38 5.82
CA THR A 62 -2.60 1.33 4.39
C THR A 62 -1.24 0.71 4.15
N LEU A 63 -1.18 -0.37 3.36
CA LEU A 63 0.05 -0.99 2.91
C LEU A 63 0.42 -0.43 1.53
N GLU A 64 1.56 0.23 1.44
CA GLU A 64 2.15 0.68 0.18
C GLU A 64 3.06 -0.41 -0.39
N LEU A 65 2.89 -0.72 -1.67
CA LEU A 65 3.70 -1.68 -2.40
C LEU A 65 4.32 -1.05 -3.64
N ALA A 66 5.38 -1.67 -4.16
CA ALA A 66 5.89 -1.33 -5.49
C ALA A 66 4.75 -1.42 -6.54
N ALA A 67 4.71 -0.47 -7.48
CA ALA A 67 3.64 -0.43 -8.48
C ALA A 67 3.51 -1.74 -9.27
N GLY A 68 2.28 -2.21 -9.43
CA GLY A 68 1.93 -3.46 -10.09
C GLY A 68 2.17 -4.72 -9.25
N ARG A 69 2.71 -4.60 -8.02
CA ARG A 69 2.95 -5.75 -7.15
C ARG A 69 1.64 -6.37 -6.67
N ALA A 70 0.63 -5.55 -6.35
CA ALA A 70 -0.66 -6.05 -5.84
C ALA A 70 -1.33 -6.98 -6.86
N ALA A 71 -1.36 -6.58 -8.14
CA ALA A 71 -1.87 -7.42 -9.22
C ALA A 71 -1.01 -8.66 -9.47
N LEU A 72 0.32 -8.54 -9.42
CA LEU A 72 1.23 -9.65 -9.66
C LEU A 72 1.06 -10.77 -8.65
N VAL A 73 0.84 -10.45 -7.37
CA VAL A 73 0.57 -11.46 -6.32
C VAL A 73 -0.91 -11.77 -6.14
N GLY A 74 -1.80 -11.11 -6.90
CA GLY A 74 -3.23 -11.40 -6.92
C GLY A 74 -4.01 -10.89 -5.70
N VAL A 75 -3.54 -9.84 -5.02
CA VAL A 75 -4.22 -9.26 -3.85
C VAL A 75 -5.53 -8.59 -4.28
N ARG A 76 -6.63 -8.94 -3.61
CA ARG A 76 -7.98 -8.48 -3.91
C ARG A 76 -8.74 -8.09 -2.64
N PRO A 77 -9.77 -7.22 -2.75
CA PRO A 77 -10.69 -7.00 -1.65
C PRO A 77 -11.32 -8.31 -1.14
N GLY A 78 -11.39 -8.47 0.18
CA GLY A 78 -11.83 -9.68 0.86
C GLY A 78 -10.70 -10.65 1.23
N ASP A 79 -9.49 -10.48 0.70
CA ASP A 79 -8.34 -11.27 1.14
C ASP A 79 -7.94 -10.91 2.57
N THR A 80 -7.27 -11.83 3.26
CA THR A 80 -6.65 -11.56 4.56
C THR A 80 -5.15 -11.63 4.43
N LEU A 81 -4.46 -10.54 4.75
CA LEU A 81 -3.01 -10.45 4.73
C LEU A 81 -2.46 -10.56 6.15
N VAL A 82 -1.41 -11.36 6.32
CA VAL A 82 -0.57 -11.34 7.52
C VAL A 82 0.59 -10.40 7.26
N ILE A 83 0.75 -9.39 8.12
CA ILE A 83 1.87 -8.46 8.03
C ILE A 83 2.92 -8.87 9.05
N GLU A 84 4.11 -9.17 8.57
CA GLU A 84 5.28 -9.46 9.39
C GLU A 84 6.32 -8.38 9.15
N GLU A 85 7.00 -7.92 10.21
CA GLU A 85 8.18 -7.08 10.03
C GLU A 85 9.24 -7.89 9.27
N ALA A 86 9.75 -7.31 8.18
CA ALA A 86 10.87 -7.90 7.49
C ALA A 86 12.07 -7.91 8.47
N SER A 87 12.49 -9.10 8.90
CA SER A 87 13.74 -9.27 9.61
C SER A 87 14.86 -8.69 8.76
N ALA A 88 15.64 -7.76 9.30
CA ALA A 88 16.91 -7.40 8.71
C ALA A 88 17.77 -8.67 8.56
N PRO A 89 18.52 -8.83 7.45
CA PRO A 89 19.49 -9.90 7.32
C PRO A 89 20.62 -9.79 8.35
#